data_AF-A0A1M7IEZ2-F1
#
_entry.id   AF-A0A1M7IEZ2-F1
#
_cell.length_a   1.000
_cell.length_b   1.000
_cell.length_c   1.000
_cell.angle_alpha   90.00
_cell.angle_beta   90.00
_cell.angle_gamma   90.00
#
_symmetry.space_group_name_H-M   'P 1'
#
loop_
_entity.id
_entity.type
_entity.pdbx_description
1 polymer ?
#
loop_
_entity_poly.entity_id
_entity_poly.type
_entity_poly.pdbx_seq_one_letter_code
_entity_poly.pdbx_strand_id
1 'polypeptide(L)'
;MKKITALIFLFSIYNSSAQEPGKNYYSFDASYFYGTIAEHNPDIAHLITGHPTGLILGFNKKSFGLEDWEKRYNYPDVGASFTYQDMKNPNLGENYGLYAHMNFYLFKRNLMFRIGQGLAYASNPYHPDDNYKNNAYGSRLLSSTYLMANYKKENIFEGLGVQAGLSLIHYSNADFKSPNASTNTITFNLGVNYALDHQNQSNYIPKGSQEKYTEPINFNFALRSGVNTMGIIGSKQYPFLTFSAYADKVLNHKSTLQAGTEVFFSKAMEERIYYQSVAFPSGNTTGDEDSKRVGVFVGHQLNFNKLSVITHLGYYAYYPYEHFVDQLYNRVGLQRKITENLWASLTVRSHYANAEAVEISIGYRL
;
A
#
# COMPACT_ATOMS: atom_id res chain seq x y z
N MET A 1 -19.05 -15.55 -22.52
CA MET A 1 -17.60 -15.78 -22.70
C MET A 1 -16.73 -15.07 -21.66
N LYS A 2 -16.86 -13.75 -21.43
CA LYS A 2 -16.04 -12.99 -20.44
C LYS A 2 -16.10 -13.51 -18.97
N LYS A 3 -17.26 -14.01 -18.51
CA LYS A 3 -17.43 -14.59 -17.15
C LYS A 3 -16.72 -15.95 -16.97
N ILE A 4 -16.60 -16.73 -18.05
CA ILE A 4 -15.96 -18.05 -18.04
C ILE A 4 -14.43 -17.89 -18.04
N THR A 5 -13.90 -16.91 -18.77
CA THR A 5 -12.47 -16.59 -18.78
C THR A 5 -11.97 -16.12 -17.42
N ALA A 6 -12.76 -15.33 -16.67
CA ALA A 6 -12.43 -14.90 -15.31
C ALA A 6 -12.42 -16.07 -14.31
N LEU A 7 -13.36 -17.02 -14.44
CA LEU A 7 -13.40 -18.24 -13.64
C LEU A 7 -12.20 -19.16 -13.92
N ILE A 8 -11.79 -19.30 -15.18
CA ILE A 8 -10.59 -20.07 -15.56
C ILE A 8 -9.32 -19.39 -15.02
N PHE A 9 -9.24 -18.05 -15.03
CA PHE A 9 -8.10 -17.32 -14.49
C PHE A 9 -8.00 -17.46 -12.95
N LEU A 10 -9.13 -17.40 -12.23
CA LEU A 10 -9.21 -17.65 -10.79
C LEU A 10 -8.84 -19.10 -10.44
N PHE A 11 -9.26 -20.08 -11.24
CA PHE A 11 -8.87 -21.48 -11.06
C PHE A 11 -7.38 -21.74 -11.34
N SER A 12 -6.77 -20.97 -12.24
CA SER A 12 -5.34 -21.09 -12.59
C SER A 12 -4.43 -20.57 -11.46
N ILE A 13 -4.88 -19.52 -10.75
CA ILE A 13 -4.16 -18.96 -9.58
C ILE A 13 -4.22 -19.94 -8.39
N TYR A 14 -5.34 -20.66 -8.21
CA TYR A 14 -5.48 -21.67 -7.16
C TYR A 14 -4.54 -22.87 -7.36
N ASN A 15 -4.39 -23.38 -8.59
CA ASN A 15 -3.53 -24.53 -8.87
C ASN A 15 -2.03 -24.22 -8.74
N SER A 16 -1.63 -22.96 -8.87
CA SER A 16 -0.22 -22.55 -8.71
C SER A 16 0.25 -22.48 -7.25
N SER A 17 -0.67 -22.58 -6.27
CA SER A 17 -0.35 -22.56 -4.83
C SER A 17 -0.40 -23.95 -4.17
N ALA A 18 -0.71 -25.01 -4.94
CA ALA A 18 -0.92 -26.36 -4.42
C ALA A 18 0.36 -27.21 -4.24
N GLN A 19 1.54 -26.63 -4.46
CA GLN A 19 2.82 -27.36 -4.47
C GLN A 19 3.82 -26.85 -3.43
N GLU A 20 3.35 -26.44 -2.26
CA GLU A 20 4.28 -26.20 -1.13
C GLU A 20 4.51 -27.50 -0.34
N PRO A 21 5.75 -27.99 -0.24
CA PRO A 21 6.06 -29.14 0.60
C PRO A 21 5.91 -28.77 2.08
N GLY A 22 5.02 -29.47 2.79
CA GLY A 22 4.82 -29.32 4.23
C GLY A 22 3.36 -29.13 4.64
N LYS A 23 3.06 -29.35 5.92
CA LYS A 23 1.73 -29.11 6.49
C LYS A 23 1.53 -27.60 6.69
N ASN A 24 0.47 -27.04 6.12
CA ASN A 24 0.08 -25.65 6.35
C ASN A 24 -0.75 -25.53 7.63
N TYR A 25 -0.46 -24.50 8.43
CA TYR A 25 -1.20 -24.18 9.64
C TYR A 25 -1.92 -22.85 9.48
N TYR A 26 -3.18 -22.83 9.89
CA TYR A 26 -4.04 -21.66 9.69
C TYR A 26 -4.63 -21.17 10.99
N SER A 27 -4.91 -19.88 11.05
CA SER A 27 -5.64 -19.26 12.16
C SER A 27 -6.55 -18.14 11.67
N PHE A 28 -7.63 -17.92 12.41
CA PHE A 28 -8.56 -16.83 12.20
C PHE A 28 -8.47 -15.84 13.36
N ASP A 29 -8.78 -14.59 13.10
CA ASP A 29 -8.97 -13.58 14.14
C ASP A 29 -10.11 -12.64 13.79
N ALA A 30 -10.78 -12.13 14.83
CA ALA A 30 -11.86 -11.17 14.72
C ALA A 30 -11.70 -10.12 15.81
N SER A 31 -11.66 -8.86 15.42
CA SER A 31 -11.52 -7.73 16.36
C SER A 31 -12.60 -6.70 16.11
N TYR A 32 -13.31 -6.30 17.15
CA TYR A 32 -14.14 -5.11 17.16
C TYR A 32 -13.29 -3.90 17.54
N PHE A 33 -13.55 -2.76 16.92
CA PHE A 33 -12.81 -1.54 17.22
C PHE A 33 -13.71 -0.32 17.38
N TYR A 34 -13.20 0.64 18.14
CA TYR A 34 -13.75 1.98 18.35
C TYR A 34 -12.59 2.99 18.26
N GLY A 35 -12.80 4.13 17.59
CA GLY A 35 -11.71 5.05 17.36
C GLY A 35 -12.10 6.48 17.00
N THR A 36 -11.13 7.23 16.49
CA THR A 36 -11.31 8.60 16.03
C THR A 36 -10.63 8.79 14.68
N ILE A 37 -11.22 9.65 13.84
CA ILE A 37 -10.55 10.13 12.64
C ILE A 37 -9.50 11.16 13.08
N ALA A 38 -8.26 10.97 12.66
CA ALA A 38 -7.18 11.92 12.90
C ALA A 38 -7.28 13.06 11.87
N GLU A 39 -7.37 14.28 12.38
CA GLU A 39 -7.30 15.52 11.59
C GLU A 39 -5.87 15.74 11.10
N HIS A 40 -5.53 15.08 9.99
CA HIS A 40 -4.25 15.23 9.31
C HIS A 40 -4.29 16.31 8.22
N ASN A 41 -5.48 16.82 7.91
CA ASN A 41 -5.74 17.92 6.99
C ASN A 41 -6.93 18.73 7.55
N PRO A 42 -6.83 20.05 7.76
CA PRO A 42 -7.93 20.87 8.25
C PRO A 42 -9.17 20.83 7.34
N ASP A 43 -8.99 20.55 6.06
CA ASP A 43 -10.10 20.46 5.10
C ASP A 43 -11.07 19.33 5.42
N ILE A 44 -10.69 18.32 6.21
CA ILE A 44 -11.60 17.23 6.59
C ILE A 44 -12.25 17.42 7.96
N ALA A 45 -11.96 18.51 8.68
CA ALA A 45 -12.42 18.71 10.05
C ALA A 45 -13.96 18.64 10.17
N HIS A 46 -14.70 19.16 9.19
CA HIS A 46 -16.17 19.10 9.16
C HIS A 46 -16.74 17.69 8.97
N LEU A 47 -15.92 16.71 8.58
CA LEU A 47 -16.30 15.30 8.43
C LEU A 47 -16.06 14.50 9.71
N ILE A 48 -15.32 15.04 10.67
CA ILE A 48 -14.99 14.39 11.94
C ILE A 48 -16.10 14.68 12.96
N THR A 49 -17.21 13.97 12.83
CA THR A 49 -18.43 14.23 13.64
C THR A 49 -18.70 13.18 14.72
N GLY A 50 -17.90 12.12 14.79
CA GLY A 50 -18.11 11.02 15.72
C GLY A 50 -16.94 10.04 15.74
N HIS A 51 -17.19 8.89 16.36
CA HIS A 51 -16.17 7.89 16.61
C HIS A 51 -16.41 6.63 15.75
N PRO A 52 -15.60 6.41 14.70
CA PRO A 52 -15.79 5.25 13.85
C PRO A 52 -15.70 3.94 14.62
N THR A 53 -16.54 3.00 14.21
CA THR A 53 -16.60 1.64 14.77
C THR A 53 -16.58 0.61 13.67
N GLY A 54 -16.10 -0.59 13.97
CA GLY A 54 -16.07 -1.61 12.94
C GLY A 54 -15.49 -2.94 13.37
N LEU A 55 -15.25 -3.78 12.37
CA LEU A 55 -14.71 -5.13 12.51
C LEU A 55 -13.48 -5.30 11.63
N ILE A 56 -12.47 -6.00 12.17
CA ILE A 56 -11.33 -6.51 11.42
C ILE A 56 -11.37 -8.02 11.53
N LEU A 57 -11.52 -8.70 10.40
CA LEU A 57 -11.47 -10.15 10.28
C LEU A 57 -10.16 -10.55 9.60
N GLY A 58 -9.47 -11.54 10.13
CA GLY A 58 -8.20 -12.03 9.61
C GLY A 58 -8.21 -13.53 9.36
N PHE A 59 -7.60 -13.93 8.25
CA PHE A 59 -7.21 -15.30 7.95
C PHE A 59 -5.69 -15.32 7.75
N ASN A 60 -5.00 -16.18 8.49
CA ASN A 60 -3.54 -16.21 8.55
C ASN A 60 -3.03 -17.61 8.26
N LYS A 61 -2.06 -17.72 7.35
CA LYS A 61 -1.15 -18.85 7.24
C LYS A 61 0.05 -18.60 8.16
N LYS A 62 0.24 -19.48 9.13
CA LYS A 62 1.34 -19.39 10.10
C LYS A 62 2.63 -19.90 9.48
N SER A 63 3.74 -19.23 9.77
CA SER A 63 5.07 -19.68 9.34
C SER A 63 5.85 -20.30 10.50
N PHE A 64 6.66 -21.31 10.18
CA PHE A 64 7.48 -22.05 11.15
C PHE A 64 8.95 -22.18 10.75
N GLY A 65 9.37 -21.54 9.64
CA GLY A 65 10.76 -21.51 9.19
C GLY A 65 11.06 -22.51 8.10
N LEU A 66 10.04 -22.96 7.36
CA LEU A 66 10.20 -23.86 6.21
C LEU A 66 10.98 -23.16 5.10
N GLU A 67 10.77 -21.85 4.97
CA GLU A 67 11.50 -21.00 4.04
C GLU A 67 12.52 -20.13 4.78
N ASP A 68 13.66 -19.85 4.15
CA ASP A 68 14.74 -19.09 4.80
C ASP A 68 14.34 -17.66 5.17
N TRP A 69 13.46 -17.05 4.38
CA TRP A 69 12.97 -15.71 4.67
C TRP A 69 12.14 -15.64 5.95
N GLU A 70 11.38 -16.68 6.26
CA GLU A 70 10.57 -16.75 7.49
C GLU A 70 11.48 -16.64 8.71
N LYS A 71 12.55 -17.44 8.74
CA LYS A 71 13.57 -17.43 9.80
C LYS A 71 14.22 -16.05 9.94
N ARG A 72 14.54 -15.38 8.82
CA ARG A 72 15.16 -14.04 8.82
C ARG A 72 14.27 -12.97 9.46
N TYR A 73 12.95 -13.09 9.33
CA TYR A 73 11.96 -12.11 9.83
C TYR A 73 11.23 -12.55 11.10
N ASN A 74 11.75 -13.56 11.81
CA ASN A 74 11.15 -14.07 13.04
C ASN A 74 9.76 -14.69 12.84
N TYR A 75 9.63 -15.48 11.78
CA TYR A 75 8.46 -16.29 11.43
C TYR A 75 7.19 -15.44 11.32
N PRO A 76 7.14 -14.47 10.39
CA PRO A 76 5.96 -13.66 10.19
C PRO A 76 4.84 -14.48 9.55
N ASP A 77 3.60 -14.28 9.99
CA ASP A 77 2.46 -14.91 9.34
C ASP A 77 2.05 -14.09 8.11
N VAL A 78 1.53 -14.75 7.09
CA VAL A 78 0.99 -14.09 5.88
C VAL A 78 -0.49 -14.40 5.79
N GLY A 79 -1.29 -13.44 5.30
CA GLY A 79 -2.73 -13.64 5.34
C GLY A 79 -3.52 -12.62 4.55
N ALA A 80 -4.84 -12.72 4.72
CA ALA A 80 -5.79 -11.78 4.18
C ALA A 80 -6.67 -11.22 5.31
N SER A 81 -7.07 -9.97 5.19
CA SER A 81 -8.01 -9.35 6.11
C SER A 81 -9.16 -8.70 5.40
N PHE A 82 -10.30 -8.67 6.09
CA PHE A 82 -11.44 -7.87 5.73
C PHE A 82 -11.69 -6.83 6.83
N THR A 83 -12.06 -5.61 6.44
CA THR A 83 -12.48 -4.56 7.39
C THR A 83 -13.86 -4.05 7.02
N TYR A 84 -14.75 -3.93 8.00
CA TYR A 84 -15.94 -3.08 7.92
C TYR A 84 -15.72 -1.90 8.85
N GLN A 85 -16.00 -0.68 8.39
CA GLN A 85 -15.89 0.52 9.18
C GLN A 85 -17.06 1.46 8.91
N ASP A 86 -17.86 1.74 9.93
CA ASP A 86 -18.85 2.82 9.95
C ASP A 86 -18.17 4.11 10.39
N MET A 87 -18.17 5.13 9.53
CA MET A 87 -17.47 6.39 9.75
C MET A 87 -18.23 7.35 10.67
N LYS A 88 -19.47 7.02 11.06
CA LYS A 88 -20.35 7.89 11.89
C LYS A 88 -20.54 9.29 11.31
N ASN A 89 -20.48 9.40 9.99
CA ASN A 89 -20.79 10.61 9.24
C ASN A 89 -21.50 10.23 7.94
N PRO A 90 -22.69 10.76 7.63
CA PRO A 90 -23.46 10.35 6.45
C PRO A 90 -22.78 10.73 5.11
N ASN A 91 -21.89 11.72 5.10
CA ASN A 91 -21.14 12.09 3.90
C ASN A 91 -19.99 11.10 3.64
N LEU A 92 -19.41 10.51 4.69
CA LEU A 92 -18.36 9.48 4.57
C LEU A 92 -18.96 8.07 4.40
N GLY A 93 -20.08 7.80 5.08
CA GLY A 93 -20.79 6.52 5.06
C GLY A 93 -20.02 5.39 5.72
N GLU A 94 -19.91 4.28 5.01
CA GLU A 94 -19.27 3.04 5.44
C GLU A 94 -18.20 2.61 4.45
N ASN A 95 -17.13 2.02 4.98
CA ASN A 95 -16.02 1.49 4.19
C ASN A 95 -15.86 -0.02 4.40
N TYR A 96 -15.62 -0.72 3.29
CA TYR A 96 -15.43 -2.17 3.24
C TYR A 96 -14.08 -2.46 2.59
N GLY A 97 -13.09 -2.90 3.38
CA GLY A 97 -11.72 -3.12 2.94
C GLY A 97 -11.36 -4.59 2.80
N LEU A 98 -10.53 -4.92 1.82
CA LEU A 98 -9.91 -6.24 1.64
C LEU A 98 -8.40 -6.07 1.44
N TYR A 99 -7.61 -6.79 2.23
CA TYR A 99 -6.17 -6.59 2.34
C TYR A 99 -5.42 -7.92 2.24
N ALA A 100 -4.25 -7.89 1.61
CA ALA A 100 -3.19 -8.83 1.95
C ALA A 100 -2.42 -8.26 3.15
N HIS A 101 -2.02 -9.11 4.10
CA HIS A 101 -1.31 -8.66 5.30
C HIS A 101 -0.14 -9.55 5.67
N MET A 102 0.77 -8.99 6.47
CA MET A 102 1.82 -9.72 7.18
C MET A 102 1.80 -9.39 8.67
N ASN A 103 2.01 -10.40 9.51
CA ASN A 103 2.10 -10.28 10.97
C ASN A 103 3.53 -10.53 11.43
N PHE A 104 4.14 -9.51 12.02
CA PHE A 104 5.45 -9.60 12.65
C PHE A 104 5.29 -9.72 14.17
N TYR A 105 6.20 -10.44 14.80
CA TYR A 105 6.05 -10.83 16.19
C TYR A 105 7.28 -10.49 17.02
N LEU A 106 7.05 -9.88 18.19
CA LEU A 106 8.04 -9.58 19.22
C LEU A 106 7.62 -10.20 20.57
N PHE A 107 8.52 -10.17 21.56
CA PHE A 107 8.26 -10.61 22.95
C PHE A 107 7.65 -12.01 23.05
N LYS A 108 8.35 -13.01 22.48
CA LYS A 108 7.87 -14.40 22.39
C LYS A 108 6.49 -14.50 21.72
N ARG A 109 6.29 -13.70 20.67
CA ARG A 109 5.06 -13.57 19.88
C ARG A 109 3.84 -13.03 20.61
N ASN A 110 4.02 -12.45 21.81
CA ASN A 110 2.92 -11.81 22.52
C ASN A 110 2.63 -10.39 22.01
N LEU A 111 3.54 -9.77 21.26
CA LEU A 111 3.28 -8.51 20.58
C LEU A 111 3.31 -8.74 19.07
N MET A 112 2.20 -8.41 18.41
CA MET A 112 2.00 -8.58 16.97
C MET A 112 1.89 -7.21 16.30
N PHE A 113 2.70 -7.00 15.28
CA PHE A 113 2.58 -5.88 14.34
C PHE A 113 2.07 -6.41 13.00
N ARG A 114 0.84 -6.03 12.64
CA ARG A 114 0.25 -6.37 11.35
C ARG A 114 0.29 -5.17 10.42
N ILE A 115 0.71 -5.41 9.18
CA ILE A 115 0.67 -4.44 8.09
C ILE A 115 -0.23 -5.03 7.00
N GLY A 116 -1.34 -4.37 6.71
CA GLY A 116 -2.27 -4.73 5.65
C GLY A 116 -2.26 -3.70 4.53
N GLN A 117 -2.17 -4.15 3.28
CA GLN A 117 -2.33 -3.33 2.09
C GLN A 117 -3.41 -3.92 1.21
N GLY A 118 -4.32 -3.07 0.73
CA GLY A 118 -5.54 -3.53 0.11
C GLY A 118 -6.29 -2.46 -0.68
N LEU A 119 -7.51 -2.82 -1.02
CA LEU A 119 -8.50 -1.95 -1.62
C LEU A 119 -9.70 -1.86 -0.70
N ALA A 120 -10.38 -0.71 -0.72
CA ALA A 120 -11.62 -0.52 0.00
C ALA A 120 -12.72 0.04 -0.91
N TYR A 121 -13.95 -0.31 -0.57
CA TYR A 121 -15.16 0.24 -1.15
C TYR A 121 -15.75 1.26 -0.18
N ALA A 122 -15.84 2.52 -0.59
CA ALA A 122 -16.55 3.58 0.09
C ALA A 122 -17.99 3.68 -0.41
N SER A 123 -18.94 3.64 0.52
CA SER A 123 -20.36 3.68 0.18
C SER A 123 -20.79 5.06 -0.35
N ASN A 124 -20.18 6.14 0.15
CA ASN A 124 -20.62 7.50 -0.09
C ASN A 124 -19.45 8.39 -0.56
N PRO A 125 -18.88 8.20 -1.77
CA PRO A 125 -17.88 9.13 -2.28
C PRO A 125 -18.50 10.50 -2.61
N TYR A 126 -17.64 11.47 -2.93
CA TYR A 126 -18.01 12.77 -3.47
C TYR A 126 -18.97 12.65 -4.66
N HIS A 127 -20.04 13.46 -4.62
CA HIS A 127 -20.90 13.73 -5.77
C HIS A 127 -21.22 15.23 -5.77
N PRO A 128 -21.09 15.95 -6.91
CA PRO A 128 -21.29 17.40 -6.94
C PRO A 128 -22.68 17.84 -6.47
N ASP A 129 -23.70 17.01 -6.70
CA ASP A 129 -25.09 17.37 -6.35
C ASP A 129 -25.54 16.73 -5.03
N ASP A 130 -25.17 15.47 -4.78
CA ASP A 130 -25.75 14.68 -3.68
C ASP A 130 -24.84 14.57 -2.45
N ASN A 131 -23.53 14.77 -2.60
CA ASN A 131 -22.54 14.58 -1.53
C ASN A 131 -21.31 15.46 -1.72
N TYR A 132 -21.51 16.76 -1.97
CA TYR A 132 -20.43 17.71 -2.24
C TYR A 132 -19.56 17.99 -1.02
N LYS A 133 -20.02 17.61 0.19
CA LYS A 133 -19.27 17.77 1.44
C LYS A 133 -18.17 16.73 1.61
N ASN A 134 -18.25 15.58 0.95
CA ASN A 134 -17.20 14.57 1.06
C ASN A 134 -16.00 14.92 0.18
N ASN A 135 -15.07 15.72 0.71
CA ASN A 135 -13.79 15.99 0.08
C ASN A 135 -12.72 14.92 0.38
N ALA A 136 -13.03 13.89 1.17
CA ALA A 136 -12.09 12.83 1.49
C ALA A 136 -11.98 11.78 0.36
N TYR A 137 -13.11 11.39 -0.24
CA TYR A 137 -13.17 10.26 -1.18
C TYR A 137 -13.78 10.64 -2.53
N GLY A 138 -12.97 10.84 -3.57
CA GLY A 138 -13.48 11.14 -4.92
C GLY A 138 -14.02 9.93 -5.69
N SER A 139 -13.80 8.71 -5.20
CA SER A 139 -14.18 7.46 -5.86
C SER A 139 -14.70 6.42 -4.88
N ARG A 140 -15.54 5.49 -5.37
CA ARG A 140 -16.00 4.34 -4.58
C ARG A 140 -14.88 3.36 -4.26
N LEU A 141 -13.93 3.17 -5.18
CA LEU A 141 -12.76 2.33 -4.94
C LEU A 141 -11.63 3.19 -4.40
N LEU A 142 -11.08 2.77 -3.26
CA LEU A 142 -9.99 3.42 -2.55
C LEU A 142 -8.83 2.42 -2.41
N SER A 143 -7.61 2.93 -2.41
CA SER A 143 -6.47 2.25 -1.80
C SER A 143 -6.64 2.30 -0.28
N SER A 144 -6.31 1.21 0.40
CA SER A 144 -6.33 1.20 1.85
C SER A 144 -5.14 0.48 2.43
N THR A 145 -4.55 1.10 3.44
CA THR A 145 -3.46 0.55 4.24
C THR A 145 -3.93 0.54 5.68
N TYR A 146 -3.65 -0.52 6.41
CA TYR A 146 -3.80 -0.48 7.85
C TYR A 146 -2.59 -1.06 8.58
N LEU A 147 -2.31 -0.47 9.73
CA LEU A 147 -1.28 -0.90 10.67
C LEU A 147 -2.00 -1.31 11.95
N MET A 148 -1.55 -2.40 12.59
CA MET A 148 -2.12 -2.87 13.85
C MET A 148 -1.00 -3.33 14.77
N ALA A 149 -1.05 -2.89 16.02
CA ALA A 149 -0.13 -3.28 17.08
C ALA A 149 -0.96 -3.85 18.24
N ASN A 150 -0.97 -5.19 18.35
CA ASN A 150 -1.74 -5.88 19.38
C ASN A 150 -0.85 -6.68 20.32
N TYR A 151 -1.20 -6.66 21.61
CA TYR A 151 -0.94 -7.82 22.44
C TYR A 151 -1.78 -8.98 21.93
N LYS A 152 -1.15 -10.12 21.63
CA LYS A 152 -1.80 -11.32 21.10
C LYS A 152 -1.43 -12.51 21.96
N LYS A 153 -2.41 -13.12 22.61
CA LYS A 153 -2.24 -14.37 23.33
C LYS A 153 -3.06 -15.46 22.65
N GLU A 154 -2.37 -16.43 22.07
CA GLU A 154 -3.00 -17.56 21.39
C GLU A 154 -3.19 -18.75 22.34
N ASN A 155 -4.09 -19.67 21.98
CA ASN A 155 -4.27 -20.99 22.62
C ASN A 155 -4.48 -20.94 24.15
N ILE A 156 -5.34 -20.05 24.64
CA ILE A 156 -5.79 -20.02 26.04
C ILE A 156 -6.71 -21.21 26.35
N PHE A 157 -7.62 -21.56 25.43
CA PHE A 157 -8.53 -22.69 25.59
C PHE A 157 -8.83 -23.33 24.24
N GLU A 158 -8.39 -24.58 24.04
CA GLU A 158 -8.64 -25.37 22.82
C GLU A 158 -8.43 -24.59 21.50
N GLY A 159 -7.31 -23.86 21.40
CA GLY A 159 -6.97 -23.06 20.22
C GLY A 159 -7.53 -21.64 20.22
N LEU A 160 -8.50 -21.31 21.07
CA LEU A 160 -9.01 -19.96 21.26
C LEU A 160 -8.02 -19.11 22.06
N GLY A 161 -7.86 -17.86 21.66
CA GLY A 161 -7.06 -16.85 22.32
C GLY A 161 -7.67 -15.46 22.20
N VAL A 162 -6.99 -14.47 22.77
CA VAL A 162 -7.45 -13.07 22.81
C VAL A 162 -6.40 -12.13 22.25
N GLN A 163 -6.84 -10.97 21.79
CA GLN A 163 -5.95 -9.90 21.36
C GLN A 163 -6.55 -8.53 21.63
N ALA A 164 -5.68 -7.57 21.90
CA ALA A 164 -6.06 -6.18 22.18
C ALA A 164 -4.96 -5.23 21.76
N GLY A 165 -5.30 -4.04 21.27
CA GLY A 165 -4.30 -3.05 20.90
C GLY A 165 -4.84 -1.91 20.06
N LEU A 166 -3.95 -1.32 19.26
CA LEU A 166 -4.23 -0.14 18.45
C LEU A 166 -4.14 -0.48 16.97
N SER A 167 -4.99 0.13 16.16
CA SER A 167 -4.89 0.10 14.71
C SER A 167 -4.98 1.50 14.11
N LEU A 168 -4.29 1.71 12.99
CA LEU A 168 -4.42 2.88 12.13
C LEU A 168 -4.93 2.39 10.78
N ILE A 169 -6.07 2.91 10.32
CA ILE A 169 -6.67 2.57 9.03
C ILE A 169 -6.69 3.82 8.15
N HIS A 170 -6.03 3.73 6.99
CA HIS A 170 -5.96 4.80 5.99
C HIS A 170 -6.83 4.46 4.78
N TYR A 171 -7.59 5.44 4.30
CA TYR A 171 -8.38 5.36 3.07
C TYR A 171 -8.09 6.57 2.18
N SER A 172 -7.62 6.32 0.96
CA SER A 172 -7.43 7.34 -0.08
C SER A 172 -7.59 6.72 -1.46
N ASN A 173 -7.73 7.53 -2.51
CA ASN A 173 -7.68 7.04 -3.89
C ASN A 173 -6.38 7.39 -4.62
N ALA A 174 -5.38 7.90 -3.88
CA ALA A 174 -4.06 8.28 -4.40
C ALA A 174 -4.12 9.18 -5.66
N ASP A 175 -5.03 10.15 -5.60
CA ASP A 175 -5.38 11.09 -6.66
C ASP A 175 -5.79 10.44 -8.00
N PHE A 176 -6.33 9.21 -7.93
CA PHE A 176 -7.00 8.61 -9.06
C PHE A 176 -8.24 9.42 -9.46
N LYS A 177 -8.93 10.06 -8.49
CA LYS A 177 -10.06 10.96 -8.77
C LYS A 177 -10.17 12.02 -7.68
N SER A 178 -10.03 13.29 -8.05
CA SER A 178 -10.29 14.42 -7.15
C SER A 178 -11.77 14.51 -6.73
N PRO A 179 -12.09 14.84 -5.47
CA PRO A 179 -11.16 15.17 -4.38
C PRO A 179 -10.55 13.94 -3.68
N ASN A 180 -9.44 14.12 -2.96
CA ASN A 180 -8.78 13.04 -2.23
C ASN A 180 -8.07 13.55 -0.96
N ALA A 181 -8.79 14.23 -0.07
CA ALA A 181 -8.23 14.64 1.23
C ALA A 181 -7.96 13.42 2.15
N SER A 182 -8.54 12.25 1.83
CA SER A 182 -8.35 10.99 2.55
C SER A 182 -8.89 10.99 3.99
N THR A 183 -8.83 9.83 4.65
CA THR A 183 -9.09 9.72 6.10
C THR A 183 -8.11 8.78 6.76
N ASN A 184 -7.69 9.11 7.98
CA ASN A 184 -6.89 8.27 8.86
C ASN A 184 -7.69 7.99 10.13
N THR A 185 -7.95 6.74 10.47
CA THR A 185 -8.67 6.38 11.71
C THR A 185 -7.73 5.68 12.67
N ILE A 186 -7.55 6.24 13.86
CA ILE A 186 -6.83 5.61 14.96
C ILE A 186 -7.87 4.92 15.84
N THR A 187 -7.73 3.62 16.04
CA THR A 187 -8.71 2.79 16.74
C THR A 187 -8.06 1.98 17.86
N PHE A 188 -8.81 1.75 18.92
CA PHE A 188 -8.52 0.70 19.88
C PHE A 188 -9.39 -0.51 19.54
N ASN A 189 -8.80 -1.70 19.55
CA ASN A 189 -9.48 -2.93 19.17
C ASN A 189 -9.35 -4.02 20.24
N LEU A 190 -10.42 -4.79 20.42
CA LEU A 190 -10.48 -5.99 21.24
C LEU A 190 -10.99 -7.15 20.37
N GLY A 191 -10.37 -8.32 20.51
CA GLY A 191 -10.68 -9.43 19.64
C GLY A 191 -10.27 -10.78 20.18
N VAL A 192 -10.68 -11.79 19.41
CA VAL A 192 -10.36 -13.20 19.62
C VAL A 192 -9.55 -13.73 18.46
N ASN A 193 -8.75 -14.75 18.71
CA ASN A 193 -8.04 -15.52 17.69
C ASN A 193 -8.27 -17.01 17.89
N TYR A 194 -8.20 -17.78 16.82
CA TYR A 194 -8.42 -19.22 16.85
C TYR A 194 -7.42 -19.94 15.94
N ALA A 195 -6.64 -20.86 16.50
CA ALA A 195 -5.76 -21.74 15.74
C ALA A 195 -6.47 -23.06 15.39
N LEU A 196 -6.60 -23.37 14.10
CA LEU A 196 -7.38 -24.53 13.62
C LEU A 196 -6.80 -25.88 14.04
N ASP A 197 -5.49 -25.99 14.10
CA ASP A 197 -4.76 -27.22 14.44
C ASP A 197 -3.84 -26.95 15.62
N HIS A 198 -4.42 -26.48 16.73
CA HIS A 198 -3.67 -26.03 17.91
C HIS A 198 -2.89 -27.17 18.58
N GLN A 199 -3.38 -28.41 18.51
CA GLN A 199 -2.75 -29.57 19.14
C GLN A 199 -1.50 -30.05 18.40
N ASN A 200 -1.43 -29.86 17.07
CA ASN A 200 -0.34 -30.37 16.24
C ASN A 200 0.53 -29.27 15.62
N GLN A 201 0.58 -28.07 16.23
CA GLN A 201 1.40 -26.98 15.72
C GLN A 201 2.87 -27.39 15.62
N SER A 202 3.50 -27.04 14.49
CA SER A 202 4.92 -27.34 14.27
C SER A 202 5.79 -26.58 15.26
N ASN A 203 6.96 -27.16 15.56
CA ASN A 203 8.01 -26.42 16.22
C ASN A 203 8.66 -25.43 15.25
N TYR A 204 9.11 -24.28 15.76
CA TYR A 204 9.89 -23.32 14.98
C TYR A 204 11.24 -23.91 14.63
N ILE A 205 11.56 -23.94 13.33
CA ILE A 205 12.86 -24.38 12.84
C ILE A 205 13.88 -23.30 13.21
N PRO A 206 14.91 -23.60 14.03
CA PRO A 206 15.86 -22.61 14.50
C PRO A 206 16.56 -21.85 13.37
N LYS A 207 16.96 -20.60 13.63
CA LYS A 207 17.77 -19.85 12.69
C LYS A 207 19.12 -20.54 12.54
N GLY A 208 19.50 -20.88 11.30
CA GLY A 208 20.82 -21.41 10.99
C GLY A 208 21.92 -20.35 11.10
N SER A 209 23.14 -20.71 10.69
CA SER A 209 24.27 -19.77 10.58
C SER A 209 23.91 -18.59 9.68
N GLN A 210 24.33 -17.38 10.08
CA GLN A 210 24.19 -16.21 9.22
C GLN A 210 25.15 -16.31 8.04
N GLU A 211 24.62 -16.65 6.87
CA GLU A 211 25.40 -16.61 5.63
C GLU A 211 25.56 -15.16 5.17
N LYS A 212 26.79 -14.80 4.79
CA LYS A 212 27.06 -13.53 4.12
C LYS A 212 26.55 -13.63 2.70
N TYR A 213 25.71 -12.68 2.30
CA TYR A 213 25.18 -12.59 0.94
C TYR A 213 25.36 -11.17 0.41
N THR A 214 25.89 -11.04 -0.80
CA THR A 214 25.97 -9.77 -1.51
C THR A 214 26.05 -10.08 -3.00
N GLU A 215 25.57 -9.15 -3.81
CA GLU A 215 25.67 -9.23 -5.27
C GLU A 215 26.51 -8.05 -5.79
N PRO A 216 27.12 -8.17 -6.98
CA PRO A 216 27.67 -7.02 -7.70
C PRO A 216 26.63 -5.91 -7.92
N ILE A 217 27.09 -4.76 -8.40
CA ILE A 217 26.17 -3.70 -8.82
C ILE A 217 25.48 -4.17 -10.11
N ASN A 218 24.15 -4.11 -10.14
CA ASN A 218 23.36 -4.41 -11.32
C ASN A 218 22.62 -3.17 -11.81
N PHE A 219 22.39 -3.10 -13.11
CA PHE A 219 21.64 -2.01 -13.73
C PHE A 219 20.21 -2.44 -13.98
N ASN A 220 19.29 -1.52 -13.73
CA ASN A 220 17.86 -1.74 -13.86
C ASN A 220 17.26 -0.68 -14.75
N PHE A 221 16.30 -1.11 -15.56
CA PHE A 221 15.43 -0.25 -16.34
C PHE A 221 13.99 -0.52 -15.94
N ALA A 222 13.21 0.54 -15.75
CA ALA A 222 11.80 0.40 -15.43
C ALA A 222 10.95 1.33 -16.27
N LEU A 223 9.79 0.81 -16.67
CA LEU A 223 8.69 1.59 -17.21
C LEU A 223 7.58 1.64 -16.17
N ARG A 224 7.15 2.85 -15.83
CA ARG A 224 6.09 3.10 -14.85
C ARG A 224 4.98 3.91 -15.48
N SER A 225 3.74 3.51 -15.27
CA SER A 225 2.58 4.20 -15.83
C SER A 225 1.36 4.03 -14.94
N GLY A 226 0.35 4.83 -15.21
CA GLY A 226 -0.90 4.88 -14.47
C GLY A 226 -1.72 6.07 -14.97
N VAL A 227 -2.72 6.43 -14.17
CA VAL A 227 -3.50 7.64 -14.39
C VAL A 227 -3.62 8.41 -13.09
N ASN A 228 -3.67 9.73 -13.19
CA ASN A 228 -3.92 10.64 -12.07
C ASN A 228 -4.75 11.84 -12.54
N THR A 229 -5.07 12.75 -11.63
CA THR A 229 -5.80 13.99 -11.97
C THR A 229 -4.89 15.20 -11.93
N MET A 230 -5.41 16.35 -12.35
CA MET A 230 -4.72 17.63 -12.19
C MET A 230 -4.91 18.25 -10.79
N GLY A 231 -5.52 17.53 -9.84
CA GLY A 231 -5.81 18.00 -8.49
C GLY A 231 -6.99 18.97 -8.40
N ILE A 232 -7.89 18.92 -9.39
CA ILE A 232 -9.08 19.79 -9.49
C ILE A 232 -10.33 18.90 -9.53
N ILE A 233 -11.29 19.21 -8.67
CA ILE A 233 -12.58 18.49 -8.61
C ILE A 233 -13.28 18.59 -9.97
N GLY A 234 -13.75 17.45 -10.47
CA GLY A 234 -14.41 17.35 -11.77
C GLY A 234 -13.47 17.21 -12.98
N SER A 235 -12.15 17.28 -12.76
CA SER A 235 -11.17 17.01 -13.81
C SER A 235 -11.20 15.54 -14.28
N LYS A 236 -10.76 15.33 -15.53
CA LYS A 236 -10.58 13.98 -16.09
C LYS A 236 -9.35 13.30 -15.47
N GLN A 237 -9.27 12.00 -15.70
CA GLN A 237 -8.07 11.22 -15.44
C GLN A 237 -7.15 11.29 -16.65
N TYR A 238 -5.87 11.50 -16.40
CA TYR A 238 -4.86 11.66 -17.43
C TYR A 238 -3.76 10.63 -17.26
N PRO A 239 -3.28 10.03 -18.36
CA PRO A 239 -2.19 9.08 -18.29
C PRO A 239 -0.86 9.77 -17.99
N PHE A 240 0.06 9.03 -17.39
CA PHE A 240 1.45 9.42 -17.28
C PHE A 240 2.37 8.26 -17.65
N LEU A 241 3.62 8.59 -17.98
CA LEU A 241 4.67 7.64 -18.25
C LEU A 241 5.95 8.09 -17.55
N THR A 242 6.68 7.15 -16.96
CA THR A 242 7.96 7.41 -16.33
C THR A 242 8.95 6.33 -16.75
N PHE A 243 10.10 6.76 -17.26
CA PHE A 243 11.22 5.89 -17.55
C PHE A 243 12.25 6.03 -16.44
N SER A 244 12.65 4.93 -15.83
CA SER A 244 13.68 4.91 -14.78
C SER A 244 14.88 4.10 -15.24
N ALA A 245 16.09 4.61 -14.98
CA ALA A 245 17.33 3.87 -15.11
C ALA A 245 18.13 4.01 -13.81
N TYR A 246 18.49 2.89 -13.18
CA TYR A 246 19.11 2.92 -11.86
C TYR A 246 20.05 1.74 -11.63
N ALA A 247 21.00 1.92 -10.72
CA ALA A 247 21.85 0.86 -10.22
C ALA A 247 21.31 0.34 -8.90
N ASP A 248 21.44 -0.96 -8.65
CA ASP A 248 21.19 -1.56 -7.35
C ASP A 248 22.44 -2.25 -6.78
N LYS A 249 22.54 -2.28 -5.45
CA LYS A 249 23.57 -3.00 -4.71
C LYS A 249 22.93 -3.79 -3.58
N VAL A 250 22.98 -5.12 -3.69
CA VAL A 250 22.49 -6.01 -2.64
C VAL A 250 23.51 -6.08 -1.51
N LEU A 251 23.15 -5.57 -0.34
CA LEU A 251 24.00 -5.56 0.85
C LEU A 251 23.90 -6.87 1.63
N ASN A 252 22.70 -7.45 1.67
CA ASN A 252 22.38 -8.71 2.31
C ASN A 252 21.01 -9.23 1.83
N HIS A 253 20.59 -10.40 2.30
CA HIS A 253 19.30 -11.00 1.95
C HIS A 253 18.07 -10.13 2.25
N LYS A 254 18.19 -9.08 3.08
CA LYS A 254 17.09 -8.17 3.42
C LYS A 254 17.18 -6.83 2.71
N SER A 255 18.37 -6.35 2.43
CA SER A 255 18.60 -4.95 2.08
C SER A 255 19.32 -4.81 0.74
N THR A 256 18.69 -4.05 -0.15
CA THR A 256 19.25 -3.61 -1.41
C THR A 256 19.17 -2.09 -1.49
N LEU A 257 20.29 -1.43 -1.77
CA LEU A 257 20.32 0.00 -2.04
C LEU A 257 20.14 0.27 -3.52
N GLN A 258 19.48 1.37 -3.85
CA GLN A 258 19.18 1.80 -5.22
C GLN A 258 19.57 3.25 -5.40
N ALA A 259 20.07 3.62 -6.57
CA ALA A 259 20.30 5.01 -6.95
C ALA A 259 20.18 5.17 -8.47
N GLY A 260 19.51 6.21 -8.93
CA GLY A 260 19.33 6.41 -10.37
C GLY A 260 18.60 7.68 -10.76
N THR A 261 18.14 7.69 -11.99
CA THR A 261 17.46 8.81 -12.64
C THR A 261 16.13 8.37 -13.25
N GLU A 262 15.21 9.31 -13.37
CA GLU A 262 13.88 9.11 -13.92
C GLU A 262 13.48 10.30 -14.80
N VAL A 263 12.79 10.01 -15.91
CA VAL A 263 12.17 11.02 -16.78
C VAL A 263 10.67 10.84 -16.73
N PHE A 264 9.96 11.92 -16.44
CA PHE A 264 8.51 11.93 -16.20
C PHE A 264 7.78 12.68 -17.31
N PHE A 265 6.77 12.03 -17.87
CA PHE A 265 5.82 12.59 -18.81
C PHE A 265 4.43 12.52 -18.18
N SER A 266 3.82 13.67 -17.88
CA SER A 266 2.52 13.73 -17.20
C SER A 266 1.54 14.58 -18.00
N LYS A 267 0.48 13.94 -18.51
CA LYS A 267 -0.58 14.68 -19.21
C LYS A 267 -1.41 15.51 -18.21
N ALA A 268 -1.55 15.07 -16.96
CA ALA A 268 -2.18 15.87 -15.91
C ALA A 268 -1.45 17.20 -15.66
N MET A 269 -0.12 17.19 -15.72
CA MET A 269 0.70 18.39 -15.58
C MET A 269 0.46 19.37 -16.73
N GLU A 270 0.50 18.86 -17.97
CA GLU A 270 0.22 19.66 -19.17
C GLU A 270 -1.17 20.31 -19.12
N GLU A 271 -2.17 19.55 -18.70
CA GLU A 271 -3.55 20.04 -18.58
C GLU A 271 -3.71 21.05 -17.44
N ARG A 272 -2.94 20.90 -16.35
CA ARG A 272 -2.92 21.89 -15.27
C ARG A 272 -2.28 23.21 -15.73
N ILE A 273 -1.18 23.14 -16.49
CA ILE A 273 -0.53 24.32 -17.07
C ILE A 273 -1.52 25.08 -17.95
N TYR A 274 -2.19 24.38 -18.86
CA TYR A 274 -3.23 24.97 -19.71
C TYR A 274 -4.42 25.54 -18.91
N TYR A 275 -4.92 24.79 -17.92
CA TYR A 275 -6.02 25.26 -17.08
C TYR A 275 -5.64 26.55 -16.34
N GLN A 276 -4.44 26.62 -15.78
CA GLN A 276 -3.97 27.80 -15.04
C GLN A 276 -3.81 29.02 -15.95
N SER A 277 -3.25 28.87 -17.15
CA SER A 277 -3.07 30.00 -18.06
C SER A 277 -4.39 30.60 -18.56
N VAL A 278 -5.42 29.77 -18.74
CA VAL A 278 -6.74 30.23 -19.20
C VAL A 278 -7.62 30.72 -18.06
N ALA A 279 -7.66 30.01 -16.93
CA ALA A 279 -8.54 30.34 -15.81
C ALA A 279 -8.00 31.50 -14.95
N PHE A 280 -6.68 31.68 -14.90
CA PHE A 280 -6.01 32.72 -14.13
C PHE A 280 -5.02 33.49 -15.01
N PRO A 281 -5.49 34.27 -16.01
CA PRO A 281 -4.63 34.94 -16.98
C PRO A 281 -3.74 36.04 -16.37
N SER A 282 -4.03 36.49 -15.14
CA SER A 282 -3.17 37.40 -14.38
C SER A 282 -2.19 36.67 -13.46
N GLY A 283 -2.16 35.33 -13.49
CA GLY A 283 -1.24 34.50 -12.74
C GLY A 283 0.14 34.39 -13.40
N ASN A 284 1.00 33.55 -12.83
CA ASN A 284 2.38 33.36 -13.30
C ASN A 284 2.51 32.29 -14.41
N THR A 285 1.44 31.56 -14.71
CA THR A 285 1.45 30.48 -15.70
C THR A 285 1.04 31.01 -17.07
N THR A 286 1.96 30.93 -18.03
CA THR A 286 1.78 31.39 -19.41
C THR A 286 1.07 30.36 -20.29
N GLY A 287 1.24 29.07 -20.00
CA GLY A 287 0.76 27.96 -20.82
C GLY A 287 1.85 27.32 -21.68
N ASP A 288 3.01 27.97 -21.80
CA ASP A 288 4.15 27.50 -22.59
C ASP A 288 5.18 26.71 -21.76
N GLU A 289 4.92 26.52 -20.46
CA GLU A 289 5.81 25.78 -19.58
C GLU A 289 5.93 24.30 -19.96
N ASP A 290 7.10 23.72 -19.75
CA ASP A 290 7.33 22.31 -20.03
C ASP A 290 6.76 21.43 -18.89
N SER A 291 5.91 20.47 -19.25
CA SER A 291 5.31 19.53 -18.30
C SER A 291 6.23 18.37 -17.90
N LYS A 292 7.37 18.22 -18.59
CA LYS A 292 8.33 17.13 -18.35
C LYS A 292 9.17 17.40 -17.11
N ARG A 293 9.54 16.31 -16.43
CA ARG A 293 10.48 16.36 -15.29
C ARG A 293 11.61 15.37 -15.48
N VAL A 294 12.77 15.70 -14.93
CA VAL A 294 13.87 14.75 -14.74
C VAL A 294 14.21 14.74 -13.27
N GLY A 295 14.23 13.56 -12.67
CA GLY A 295 14.53 13.38 -11.26
C GLY A 295 15.71 12.45 -11.04
N VAL A 296 16.40 12.66 -9.94
CA VAL A 296 17.37 11.70 -9.39
C VAL A 296 16.81 11.14 -8.10
N PHE A 297 17.17 9.91 -7.75
CA PHE A 297 16.71 9.31 -6.50
C PHE A 297 17.74 8.39 -5.88
N VAL A 298 17.60 8.22 -4.57
CA VAL A 298 18.17 7.12 -3.78
C VAL A 298 17.04 6.30 -3.17
N GLY A 299 17.28 5.01 -2.99
CA GLY A 299 16.25 4.09 -2.58
C GLY A 299 16.77 2.91 -1.78
N HIS A 300 15.83 2.27 -1.09
CA HIS A 300 16.04 1.03 -0.38
C HIS A 300 14.92 0.06 -0.74
N GLN A 301 15.30 -1.20 -0.94
CA GLN A 301 14.40 -2.31 -1.14
C GLN A 301 14.58 -3.31 0.01
N LEU A 302 13.51 -3.51 0.77
CA LEU A 302 13.42 -4.50 1.84
C LEU A 302 12.89 -5.82 1.28
N ASN A 303 13.76 -6.82 1.17
CA ASN A 303 13.49 -8.12 0.55
C ASN A 303 12.91 -9.11 1.56
N PHE A 304 11.75 -9.71 1.25
CA PHE A 304 11.21 -10.83 2.01
C PHE A 304 11.57 -12.14 1.30
N ASN A 305 10.86 -12.43 0.22
CA ASN A 305 11.12 -13.54 -0.68
C ASN A 305 11.10 -13.00 -2.12
N LYS A 306 10.17 -13.47 -2.96
CA LYS A 306 9.87 -12.84 -4.25
C LYS A 306 9.20 -11.46 -4.10
N LEU A 307 8.71 -11.11 -2.91
CA LEU A 307 8.10 -9.82 -2.60
C LEU A 307 9.10 -8.93 -1.86
N SER A 308 9.10 -7.64 -2.17
CA SER A 308 9.91 -6.61 -1.52
C SER A 308 9.10 -5.33 -1.31
N VAL A 309 9.44 -4.58 -0.27
CA VAL A 309 8.96 -3.21 -0.05
C VAL A 309 10.01 -2.24 -0.60
N ILE A 310 9.57 -1.28 -1.42
CA ILE A 310 10.42 -0.24 -1.99
C ILE A 310 10.15 1.06 -1.27
N THR A 311 11.21 1.80 -0.96
CA THR A 311 11.17 3.18 -0.47
C THR A 311 12.22 4.01 -1.21
N HIS A 312 11.80 5.01 -1.97
CA HIS A 312 12.69 5.98 -2.62
C HIS A 312 12.49 7.38 -2.05
N LEU A 313 13.57 8.13 -2.04
CA LEU A 313 13.60 9.58 -1.89
C LEU A 313 14.26 10.16 -3.14
N GLY A 314 13.55 11.05 -3.83
CA GLY A 314 14.03 11.66 -5.05
C GLY A 314 13.78 13.15 -5.12
N TYR A 315 14.48 13.78 -6.06
CA TYR A 315 14.49 15.22 -6.26
C TYR A 315 14.40 15.50 -7.76
N TYR A 316 13.51 16.39 -8.18
CA TYR A 316 13.42 16.81 -9.57
C TYR A 316 14.55 17.78 -9.92
N ALA A 317 15.59 17.27 -10.57
CA ALA A 317 16.73 18.03 -11.07
C ALA A 317 16.34 18.95 -12.25
N TYR A 318 15.34 18.58 -13.03
CA TYR A 318 14.68 19.43 -14.02
C TYR A 318 13.20 19.51 -13.68
N TYR A 319 12.74 20.69 -13.26
CA TYR A 319 11.37 20.95 -12.81
C TYR A 319 10.89 22.37 -13.20
N PRO A 320 10.62 22.65 -14.48
CA PRO A 320 10.35 24.01 -14.95
C PRO A 320 8.97 24.56 -14.54
N TYR A 321 8.04 23.71 -14.10
CA TYR A 321 6.71 24.13 -13.60
C TYR A 321 6.54 23.80 -12.12
N GLU A 322 6.91 24.74 -11.25
CA GLU A 322 6.96 24.56 -9.78
C GLU A 322 5.58 24.63 -9.09
N HIS A 323 4.50 24.92 -9.83
CA HIS A 323 3.15 25.14 -9.27
C HIS A 323 2.22 23.92 -9.37
N PHE A 324 2.78 22.70 -9.30
CA PHE A 324 1.99 21.46 -9.28
C PHE A 324 2.17 20.68 -7.99
N VAL A 325 3.41 20.33 -7.66
CA VAL A 325 3.80 19.48 -6.53
C VAL A 325 5.17 19.93 -6.02
N ASP A 326 5.59 19.47 -4.84
CA ASP A 326 6.91 19.83 -4.33
C ASP A 326 8.04 19.23 -5.17
N GLN A 327 9.23 19.83 -5.10
CA GLN A 327 10.39 19.36 -5.86
C GLN A 327 10.96 18.04 -5.33
N LEU A 328 10.75 17.77 -4.04
CA LEU A 328 11.14 16.54 -3.38
C LEU A 328 9.97 15.55 -3.43
N TYR A 329 10.24 14.34 -3.93
CA TYR A 329 9.24 13.28 -4.01
C TYR A 329 9.71 12.02 -3.27
N ASN A 330 8.75 11.26 -2.77
CA ASN A 330 8.95 9.95 -2.18
C ASN A 330 8.13 8.90 -2.94
N ARG A 331 8.67 7.69 -3.02
CA ARG A 331 7.98 6.55 -3.63
C ARG A 331 7.96 5.40 -2.65
N VAL A 332 6.78 4.85 -2.38
CA VAL A 332 6.64 3.68 -1.50
C VAL A 332 5.74 2.65 -2.18
N GLY A 333 6.09 1.37 -2.07
CA GLY A 333 5.18 0.31 -2.51
C GLY A 333 5.78 -1.08 -2.51
N LEU A 334 5.18 -1.96 -3.28
CA LEU A 334 5.52 -3.39 -3.33
C LEU A 334 6.06 -3.76 -4.71
N GLN A 335 7.14 -4.52 -4.72
CA GLN A 335 7.70 -5.14 -5.92
C GLN A 335 7.71 -6.65 -5.78
N ARG A 336 7.33 -7.32 -6.86
CA ARG A 336 7.40 -8.77 -6.98
C ARG A 336 8.34 -9.16 -8.12
N LYS A 337 9.32 -9.98 -7.78
CA LYS A 337 10.18 -10.68 -8.73
C LYS A 337 9.36 -11.72 -9.49
N ILE A 338 9.34 -11.62 -10.83
CA ILE A 338 8.63 -12.55 -11.73
C ILE A 338 9.59 -13.62 -12.23
N THR A 339 10.77 -13.19 -12.70
CA THR A 339 11.90 -14.04 -13.08
C THR A 339 13.19 -13.49 -12.47
N GLU A 340 14.34 -14.09 -12.76
CA GLU A 340 15.64 -13.58 -12.30
C GLU A 340 15.92 -12.13 -12.73
N ASN A 341 15.47 -11.76 -13.93
CA ASN A 341 15.69 -10.44 -14.51
C ASN A 341 14.42 -9.58 -14.54
N LEU A 342 13.21 -10.16 -14.53
CA LEU A 342 11.96 -9.41 -14.67
C LEU A 342 11.25 -9.24 -13.32
N TRP A 343 10.77 -8.02 -13.07
CA TRP A 343 9.96 -7.70 -11.90
C TRP A 343 8.79 -6.78 -12.26
N ALA A 344 7.78 -6.78 -11.41
CA ALA A 344 6.64 -5.87 -11.49
C ALA A 344 6.43 -5.18 -10.14
N SER A 345 5.96 -3.94 -10.13
CA SER A 345 5.66 -3.23 -8.88
C SER A 345 4.37 -2.42 -8.93
N LEU A 346 3.83 -2.18 -7.74
CA LEU A 346 2.76 -1.23 -7.49
C LEU A 346 3.27 -0.25 -6.43
N THR A 347 3.43 1.01 -6.81
CA THR A 347 3.98 2.06 -5.94
C THR A 347 3.10 3.29 -5.92
N VAL A 348 3.20 4.10 -4.87
CA VAL A 348 2.62 5.44 -4.82
C VAL A 348 3.77 6.44 -4.84
N ARG A 349 3.75 7.35 -5.82
CA ARG A 349 4.62 8.54 -5.83
C ARG A 349 3.88 9.68 -5.14
N SER A 350 4.54 10.29 -4.16
CA SER A 350 3.98 11.36 -3.33
C SER A 350 5.02 12.46 -3.12
N HIS A 351 4.56 13.59 -2.60
CA HIS A 351 5.35 14.73 -2.17
C HIS A 351 5.00 14.97 -0.71
N TYR A 352 5.87 14.53 0.19
CA TYR A 352 5.54 14.37 1.60
C TYR A 352 4.29 13.50 1.79
N ALA A 353 3.19 14.08 2.28
CA ALA A 353 1.92 13.41 2.48
C ALA A 353 0.97 13.52 1.28
N ASN A 354 1.31 14.28 0.24
CA ASN A 354 0.46 14.51 -0.92
C ASN A 354 0.73 13.48 -2.04
N ALA A 355 -0.15 12.49 -2.18
CA ALA A 355 -0.03 11.47 -3.21
C ALA A 355 -0.30 12.05 -4.61
N GLU A 356 0.65 11.89 -5.54
CA GLU A 356 0.50 12.32 -6.93
C GLU A 356 -0.11 11.22 -7.82
N ALA A 357 0.35 9.98 -7.65
CA ALA A 357 -0.08 8.88 -8.50
C ALA A 357 0.22 7.49 -7.92
N VAL A 358 -0.67 6.54 -8.23
CA VAL A 358 -0.36 5.10 -8.20
C VAL A 358 0.31 4.71 -9.51
N GLU A 359 1.47 4.07 -9.39
CA GLU A 359 2.31 3.64 -10.50
C GLU A 359 2.31 2.11 -10.57
N ILE A 360 1.87 1.57 -11.71
CA ILE A 360 2.12 0.19 -12.10
C ILE A 360 3.43 0.19 -12.88
N SER A 361 4.36 -0.68 -12.49
CA SER A 361 5.67 -0.73 -13.12
C SER A 361 6.03 -2.14 -13.58
N ILE A 362 6.76 -2.21 -14.67
CA ILE A 362 7.52 -3.38 -15.10
C ILE A 362 8.98 -2.96 -15.23
N GLY A 363 9.89 -3.82 -14.81
CA GLY A 363 11.30 -3.53 -14.98
C GLY A 363 12.15 -4.76 -15.18
N TYR A 364 13.32 -4.50 -15.73
CA TYR A 364 14.31 -5.48 -16.12
C TYR A 364 15.64 -5.16 -15.45
N ARG A 365 16.18 -6.15 -14.75
CA ARG A 365 17.47 -6.14 -14.07
C ARG A 365 18.46 -6.89 -14.94
N LEU A 366 19.52 -6.22 -15.36
CA LEU A 366 20.61 -6.79 -16.16
C LEU A 366 21.45 -7.76 -15.33
#